data_AF-A0A844GFB6-F1
#
_entry.id   AF-A0A844GFB6-F1
#
_cell.length_a   1.000
_cell.length_b   1.000
_cell.length_c   1.000
_cell.angle_alpha   90.00
_cell.angle_beta   90.00
_cell.angle_gamma   90.00
#
_symmetry.space_group_name_H-M   'P 1'
#
loop_
_entity.id
_entity.type
_entity.pdbx_description
1 polymer ?
#
loop_
_entity_poly.entity_id
_entity_poly.type
_entity_poly.pdbx_seq_one_letter_code
_entity_poly.pdbx_strand_id
1 'polypeptide(L)'
;MMEPDLPSANPVYGFDVLNERHFSAPIRQALLTGRKTSTPPFELYEGGKAYMLVKPLYLGHAGEVRAGAAGRELAGMAALLIYCEKLMKLPGSDPDFYLKLRQNHAGRQPFYASHHHASHADWWPVLFRLEMELPVGGEAQPFLLGVAKEVRTADLHILSLLLVNIAILVLFVSALVELLAAAGVEGCPAASG
;
A
#
# COMPACT_ATOMS: atom_id res chain seq x y z
N MET A 1 18.89 -0.55 -25.08
CA MET A 1 19.14 0.74 -24.41
C MET A 1 18.28 0.76 -23.17
N MET A 2 18.88 0.97 -21.99
CA MET A 2 18.15 1.11 -20.73
C MET A 2 18.06 2.60 -20.45
N GLU A 3 16.85 3.14 -20.32
CA GLU A 3 16.63 4.56 -20.02
C GLU A 3 15.81 4.70 -18.74
N PRO A 4 16.10 5.71 -17.89
CA PRO A 4 17.22 6.66 -17.98
C PRO A 4 18.58 6.00 -17.69
N ASP A 5 19.64 6.54 -18.29
CA ASP A 5 21.03 6.11 -18.02
C ASP A 5 21.42 6.59 -16.61
N LEU A 6 21.27 5.68 -15.63
CA LEU A 6 21.64 5.92 -14.26
C LEU A 6 23.06 5.38 -14.04
N PRO A 7 23.98 6.13 -13.42
CA PRO A 7 25.34 5.68 -13.14
C PRO A 7 25.39 4.36 -12.35
N SER A 8 24.34 4.09 -11.58
CA SER A 8 24.19 2.90 -10.75
C SER A 8 23.67 1.67 -11.51
N ALA A 9 23.08 1.87 -12.71
CA ALA A 9 22.65 0.80 -13.63
C ALA A 9 23.80 0.29 -14.53
N ASN A 10 24.97 0.94 -14.50
CA ASN A 10 26.14 0.58 -15.30
C ASN A 10 26.62 -0.89 -15.14
N PRO A 11 26.54 -1.52 -13.95
CA PRO A 11 26.91 -2.94 -13.77
C PRO A 11 25.94 -3.92 -14.45
N VAL A 12 24.75 -3.48 -14.85
CA VAL A 12 23.70 -4.34 -15.42
C VAL A 12 23.80 -4.42 -16.95
N TYR A 13 24.58 -3.54 -17.59
CA TYR A 13 24.82 -3.63 -19.03
C TYR A 13 25.60 -4.90 -19.37
N GLY A 14 25.05 -5.69 -20.30
CA GLY A 14 25.63 -6.98 -20.70
C GLY A 14 25.30 -8.14 -19.75
N PHE A 15 24.47 -7.92 -18.72
CA PHE A 15 24.01 -8.99 -17.85
C PHE A 15 23.15 -9.99 -18.64
N ASP A 16 23.53 -11.27 -18.61
CA ASP A 16 22.77 -12.33 -19.26
C ASP A 16 21.56 -12.74 -18.41
N VAL A 17 20.47 -12.04 -18.64
CA VAL A 17 19.18 -12.25 -17.97
C VAL A 17 18.60 -13.65 -18.24
N LEU A 18 19.02 -14.36 -19.29
CA LEU A 18 18.50 -15.69 -19.61
C LEU A 18 19.20 -16.80 -18.83
N ASN A 19 20.42 -16.55 -18.36
CA ASN A 19 21.21 -17.51 -17.60
C ASN A 19 20.94 -17.43 -16.09
N GLU A 20 20.36 -16.32 -15.63
CA GLU A 20 19.97 -16.13 -14.25
C GLU A 20 18.65 -16.87 -13.92
N ARG A 21 18.67 -17.68 -12.85
CA ARG A 21 17.56 -18.58 -12.50
C ARG A 21 16.27 -17.83 -12.23
N HIS A 22 16.36 -16.64 -11.62
CA HIS A 22 15.19 -15.83 -11.27
C HIS A 22 14.43 -15.28 -12.48
N PHE A 23 15.10 -15.08 -13.61
CA PHE A 23 14.53 -14.41 -14.77
C PHE A 23 14.25 -15.35 -15.94
N SER A 24 15.01 -16.44 -16.04
CA SER A 24 14.93 -17.40 -17.15
C SER A 24 13.52 -17.95 -17.39
N ALA A 25 12.81 -18.38 -16.35
CA ALA A 25 11.47 -18.96 -16.48
C ALA A 25 10.40 -17.94 -16.94
N PRO A 26 10.24 -16.77 -16.29
CA PRO A 26 9.32 -15.72 -16.74
C PRO A 26 9.61 -15.22 -18.16
N ILE A 27 10.89 -15.10 -18.52
CA ILE A 27 11.31 -14.64 -19.85
C ILE A 27 11.01 -15.69 -20.91
N ARG A 28 11.33 -16.97 -20.66
CA ARG A 28 10.98 -18.07 -21.57
C ARG A 28 9.47 -18.18 -21.75
N GLN A 29 8.69 -18.01 -20.68
CA GLN A 29 7.24 -17.97 -20.78
C GLN A 29 6.76 -16.80 -21.63
N ALA A 30 7.36 -15.62 -21.49
CA ALA A 30 7.06 -14.46 -22.33
C ALA A 30 7.34 -14.77 -23.80
N LEU A 31 8.51 -15.34 -24.09
CA LEU A 31 8.91 -15.73 -25.45
C LEU A 31 8.00 -16.81 -26.05
N LEU A 32 7.58 -17.81 -25.27
CA LEU A 32 6.68 -18.86 -25.76
C LEU A 32 5.26 -18.34 -26.03
N THR A 33 4.75 -17.48 -25.15
CA THR A 33 3.36 -16.99 -25.22
C THR A 33 3.21 -15.74 -26.09
N GLY A 34 4.30 -15.00 -26.32
CA GLY A 34 4.28 -13.66 -26.88
C GLY A 34 3.58 -12.61 -26.00
N ARG A 35 3.22 -12.97 -24.76
CA ARG A 35 2.49 -12.11 -23.83
C ARG A 35 3.46 -11.40 -22.87
N LYS A 36 2.96 -10.32 -22.25
CA LYS A 36 3.65 -9.65 -21.16
C LYS A 36 3.67 -10.58 -19.93
N THR A 37 4.82 -10.70 -19.28
CA THR A 37 4.96 -11.46 -18.03
C THR A 37 5.69 -10.63 -16.98
N SER A 38 5.60 -11.04 -15.72
CA SER A 38 6.35 -10.46 -14.60
C SER A 38 7.30 -11.48 -14.00
N THR A 39 8.48 -11.03 -13.57
CA THR A 39 9.41 -11.84 -12.80
C THR A 39 8.98 -11.92 -11.34
N PRO A 40 9.42 -12.95 -10.58
CA PRO A 40 9.35 -12.89 -9.13
C PRO A 40 10.17 -11.69 -8.62
N PRO A 41 9.85 -11.17 -7.42
CA PRO A 41 10.63 -10.12 -6.79
C PRO A 41 12.04 -10.62 -6.45
N PHE A 42 13.03 -9.76 -6.62
CA PHE A 42 14.44 -10.02 -6.34
C PHE A 42 15.08 -8.81 -5.66
N GLU A 43 16.21 -9.05 -5.00
CA GLU A 43 16.97 -8.00 -4.32
C GLU A 43 17.90 -7.30 -5.30
N LEU A 44 17.95 -5.98 -5.22
CA LEU A 44 18.87 -5.16 -6.01
C LEU A 44 20.22 -5.06 -5.32
N TYR A 45 21.29 -4.93 -6.10
CA TYR A 45 22.64 -4.77 -5.57
C TYR A 45 22.80 -3.50 -4.72
N GLU A 46 22.09 -2.43 -5.08
CA GLU A 46 22.03 -1.16 -4.33
C GLU A 46 21.19 -1.26 -3.05
N GLY A 47 20.55 -2.42 -2.80
CA GLY A 47 19.57 -2.61 -1.73
C GLY A 47 18.13 -2.40 -2.20
N GLY A 48 17.20 -3.03 -1.47
CA GLY A 48 15.77 -2.99 -1.75
C GLY A 48 15.29 -4.09 -2.69
N LYS A 49 13.97 -4.19 -2.83
CA LYS A 49 13.31 -5.22 -3.65
C LYS A 49 12.69 -4.62 -4.90
N ALA A 50 12.84 -5.32 -6.02
CA ALA A 50 12.25 -4.97 -7.30
C ALA A 50 11.72 -6.19 -8.03
N TYR A 51 10.91 -5.96 -9.05
CA TYR A 51 10.52 -6.98 -10.03
C TYR A 51 10.54 -6.37 -11.43
N MET A 52 10.60 -7.22 -12.45
CA MET A 52 10.61 -6.80 -13.84
C MET A 52 9.32 -7.19 -14.55
N LEU A 53 8.81 -6.29 -15.39
CA LEU A 53 7.85 -6.63 -16.44
C LEU A 53 8.61 -6.82 -17.73
N VAL A 54 8.34 -7.93 -18.42
CA VAL A 54 8.98 -8.23 -19.70
C VAL A 54 7.94 -8.44 -20.79
N LYS A 55 8.24 -7.92 -21.98
CA LYS A 55 7.44 -8.13 -23.19
C LYS A 55 8.37 -8.43 -24.36
N PRO A 56 8.22 -9.58 -25.03
CA PRO A 56 8.95 -9.82 -26.26
C PRO A 56 8.44 -8.92 -27.38
N LEU A 57 9.36 -8.42 -28.20
CA LEU A 57 9.09 -7.65 -29.39
C LEU A 57 9.44 -8.52 -30.58
N TYR A 58 8.50 -8.68 -31.50
CA TYR A 58 8.68 -9.46 -32.71
C TYR A 58 8.70 -8.53 -33.91
N LEU A 59 9.58 -8.80 -34.87
CA LEU A 59 9.51 -8.21 -36.20
C LEU A 59 8.29 -8.80 -36.88
N GLY A 60 7.37 -7.93 -37.32
CA GLY A 60 6.21 -8.32 -38.10
C GLY A 60 6.11 -7.45 -39.35
N HIS A 61 6.02 -8.09 -40.52
CA HIS A 61 5.42 -7.45 -41.68
C HIS A 61 3.97 -7.10 -41.32
N ALA A 62 3.58 -5.84 -41.53
CA ALA A 62 2.26 -5.32 -41.20
C ALA A 62 1.15 -6.19 -41.85
N GLY A 63 0.50 -7.07 -41.09
CA GLY A 63 -0.63 -7.85 -41.61
C GLY A 63 -0.95 -9.16 -40.89
N GLU A 64 0.02 -9.88 -40.32
CA GLU A 64 -0.25 -11.21 -39.74
C GLU A 64 -0.44 -11.19 -38.22
N VAL A 65 -1.70 -11.04 -37.80
CA VAL A 65 -2.15 -11.36 -36.43
C VAL A 65 -2.24 -12.89 -36.28
N ARG A 66 -1.10 -13.58 -36.29
CA ARG A 66 -1.04 -14.97 -35.81
C ARG A 66 -0.96 -14.96 -34.28
N ALA A 67 -1.92 -15.62 -33.65
CA ALA A 67 -1.98 -15.84 -32.22
C ALA A 67 -0.90 -16.83 -31.80
N GLY A 68 0.30 -16.34 -31.50
CA GLY A 68 1.41 -17.14 -31.01
C GLY A 68 2.78 -16.57 -31.39
N ALA A 69 3.81 -16.93 -30.63
CA ALA A 69 5.21 -16.60 -30.92
C ALA A 69 5.83 -17.50 -32.00
N ALA A 70 5.17 -18.63 -32.34
CA ALA A 70 5.67 -19.58 -33.32
C ALA A 70 5.71 -18.95 -34.72
N GLY A 71 6.91 -18.83 -35.28
CA GLY A 71 7.15 -18.32 -36.64
C GLY A 71 7.37 -16.81 -36.76
N ARG A 72 7.50 -16.09 -35.64
CA ARG A 72 7.84 -14.65 -35.64
C ARG A 72 9.32 -14.45 -35.30
N GLU A 73 10.00 -13.61 -36.06
CA GLU A 73 11.39 -13.24 -35.78
C GLU A 73 11.44 -12.31 -34.56
N LEU A 74 12.24 -12.66 -33.56
CA LEU A 74 12.37 -11.87 -32.33
C LEU A 74 13.21 -10.62 -32.62
N ALA A 75 12.59 -9.43 -32.53
CA ALA A 75 13.27 -8.14 -32.65
C ALA A 75 14.08 -7.81 -31.39
N GLY A 76 13.60 -8.27 -30.24
CA GLY A 76 14.20 -7.99 -28.94
C GLY A 76 13.19 -8.13 -27.80
N MET A 77 13.50 -7.52 -26.66
CA MET A 77 12.65 -7.55 -25.47
C MET A 77 12.62 -6.17 -24.82
N ALA A 78 11.41 -5.72 -24.47
CA ALA A 78 11.24 -4.57 -23.60
C ALA A 78 11.12 -5.06 -22.17
N ALA A 79 11.92 -4.49 -21.27
CA ALA A 79 11.87 -4.76 -19.84
C ALA A 79 11.65 -3.45 -19.07
N LEU A 80 10.77 -3.48 -18.07
CA LEU A 80 10.54 -2.39 -17.15
C LEU A 80 10.84 -2.87 -15.73
N LEU A 81 11.82 -2.26 -15.09
CA LEU A 81 12.17 -2.51 -13.70
C LEU A 81 11.29 -1.66 -12.78
N ILE A 82 10.62 -2.30 -11.82
CA ILE A 82 9.74 -1.64 -10.86
C ILE A 82 10.29 -1.84 -9.46
N TYR A 83 10.67 -0.74 -8.82
CA TYR A 83 11.10 -0.71 -7.42
C TYR A 83 9.88 -0.81 -6.51
N CYS A 84 9.77 -1.90 -5.74
CA CYS A 84 8.63 -2.10 -4.84
C CYS A 84 8.52 -0.94 -3.86
N GLU A 85 9.62 -0.53 -3.24
CA GLU A 85 9.64 0.54 -2.24
C GLU A 85 9.12 1.88 -2.78
N LYS A 86 9.50 2.25 -4.01
CA LYS A 86 9.04 3.50 -4.64
C LYS A 86 7.57 3.41 -5.04
N LEU A 87 7.10 2.22 -5.44
CA LEU A 87 5.68 1.98 -5.72
C LEU A 87 4.82 2.14 -4.46
N MET A 88 5.33 1.72 -3.30
CA MET A 88 4.60 1.81 -2.03
C MET A 88 4.63 3.22 -1.43
N LYS A 89 5.63 4.04 -1.78
CA LYS A 89 5.73 5.45 -1.39
C LYS A 89 4.86 6.33 -2.30
N LEU A 90 3.54 6.10 -2.27
CA LEU A 90 2.58 6.95 -2.99
C LEU A 90 2.51 8.33 -2.31
N PRO A 91 2.60 9.44 -3.07
CA PRO A 91 2.43 10.78 -2.52
C PRO A 91 1.01 10.91 -1.93
N GLY A 92 0.92 11.18 -0.63
CA GLY A 92 -0.35 11.22 0.11
C GLY A 92 -0.75 9.92 0.82
N SER A 93 0.09 8.88 0.81
CA SER A 93 -0.10 7.72 1.68
C SER A 93 0.14 8.13 3.14
N ASP A 94 -0.84 7.87 4.01
CA ASP A 94 -0.69 7.97 5.45
C ASP A 94 0.48 7.04 5.88
N PRO A 95 1.46 7.53 6.66
CA PRO A 95 2.57 6.71 7.16
C PRO A 95 2.10 5.49 7.98
N ASP A 96 0.87 5.51 8.50
CA ASP A 96 0.31 4.43 9.31
C ASP A 96 -0.24 3.24 8.49
N PHE A 97 -0.22 3.32 7.14
CA PHE A 97 -0.65 2.20 6.30
C PHE A 97 0.46 1.17 6.10
N TYR A 98 0.18 -0.06 6.55
CA TYR A 98 0.93 -1.26 6.23
C TYR A 98 0.56 -1.75 4.85
N LEU A 99 1.41 -1.48 3.87
CA LEU A 99 1.19 -1.95 2.52
C LEU A 99 1.97 -3.24 2.25
N LYS A 100 1.31 -4.24 1.66
CA LYS A 100 1.86 -5.54 1.29
C LYS A 100 1.55 -5.83 -0.18
N LEU A 101 2.51 -6.31 -0.94
CA LEU A 101 2.26 -6.90 -2.26
C LEU A 101 2.27 -8.43 -2.13
N ARG A 102 1.35 -9.13 -2.80
CA ARG A 102 1.32 -10.62 -2.87
C ARG A 102 1.01 -11.07 -4.30
N GLN A 103 1.51 -12.22 -4.75
CA GLN A 103 1.05 -12.81 -6.01
C GLN A 103 -0.27 -13.50 -5.74
N ASN A 104 -1.18 -13.42 -6.71
CA ASN A 104 -2.42 -14.18 -6.65
C ASN A 104 -2.22 -15.71 -6.62
N HIS A 105 -1.05 -16.22 -7.02
CA HIS A 105 -0.79 -17.66 -7.15
C HIS A 105 0.40 -18.22 -6.34
N ALA A 106 1.19 -17.38 -5.66
CA ALA A 106 2.39 -17.81 -4.96
C ALA A 106 2.23 -17.70 -3.43
N GLY A 107 1.55 -18.70 -2.84
CA GLY A 107 1.58 -18.96 -1.40
C GLY A 107 1.10 -17.80 -0.49
N ARG A 108 1.20 -18.04 0.82
CA ARG A 108 0.68 -17.15 1.88
C ARG A 108 1.63 -16.00 2.23
N GLN A 109 2.86 -16.00 1.69
CA GLN A 109 3.89 -15.04 2.06
C GLN A 109 3.84 -13.79 1.17
N PRO A 110 3.84 -12.58 1.76
CA PRO A 110 3.87 -11.34 0.99
C PRO A 110 5.23 -11.17 0.29
N PHE A 111 5.18 -10.69 -0.95
CA PHE A 111 6.33 -10.36 -1.78
C PHE A 111 7.17 -9.20 -1.25
N TYR A 112 6.47 -8.22 -0.72
CA TYR A 112 7.05 -7.05 -0.11
C TYR A 112 6.06 -6.59 0.96
N ALA A 113 6.58 -6.24 2.12
CA ALA A 113 5.82 -5.60 3.17
C ALA A 113 6.55 -4.31 3.51
N SER A 114 5.84 -3.18 3.50
CA SER A 114 6.39 -1.93 3.96
C SER A 114 6.78 -2.07 5.43
N HIS A 115 7.98 -1.62 5.77
CA HIS A 115 8.43 -1.55 7.16
C HIS A 115 7.76 -0.35 7.84
N HIS A 116 7.14 -0.62 8.99
CA HIS A 116 6.56 0.40 9.86
C HIS A 116 7.62 1.45 10.18
N HIS A 117 7.35 2.72 9.90
CA HIS A 117 8.12 3.78 10.51
C HIS A 117 7.63 3.89 11.94
N ALA A 118 8.46 3.45 12.89
CA ALA A 118 8.11 3.48 14.29
C ALA A 118 7.71 4.91 14.67
N SER A 119 6.42 5.09 14.94
CA SER A 119 5.84 6.39 15.27
C SER A 119 5.96 6.59 16.77
N HIS A 120 6.09 7.83 17.21
CA HIS A 120 6.09 8.18 18.63
C HIS A 120 4.79 7.73 19.36
N ALA A 121 3.74 7.38 18.61
CA ALA A 121 2.48 6.81 19.09
C ALA A 121 2.50 5.28 19.28
N ASP A 122 3.63 4.61 19.03
CA ASP A 122 3.71 3.14 19.05
C ASP A 122 3.45 2.50 20.41
N TRP A 123 3.51 3.28 21.50
CA TRP A 123 3.23 2.81 22.86
C TRP A 123 1.74 2.66 23.19
N TRP A 124 0.84 3.24 22.38
CA TRP A 124 -0.60 3.09 22.60
C TRP A 124 -1.10 1.73 22.14
N PRO A 125 -1.98 1.06 22.91
CA PRO A 125 -2.51 -0.24 22.55
C PRO A 125 -3.32 -0.19 21.25
N VAL A 126 -3.06 -1.17 20.39
CA VAL A 126 -3.82 -1.43 19.16
C VAL A 126 -5.14 -2.08 19.53
N LEU A 127 -6.25 -1.51 19.06
CA LEU A 127 -7.58 -2.04 19.31
C LEU A 127 -7.96 -3.11 18.29
N PHE A 128 -7.76 -2.79 17.01
CA PHE A 128 -8.02 -3.71 15.91
C PHE A 128 -7.19 -3.35 14.69
N ARG A 129 -7.00 -4.32 13.81
CA ARG A 129 -6.29 -4.15 12.54
C ARG A 129 -7.30 -4.26 11.41
N LEU A 130 -7.45 -3.19 10.65
CA LEU A 130 -8.20 -3.18 9.41
C LEU A 130 -7.30 -3.71 8.30
N GLU A 131 -7.76 -4.70 7.55
CA GLU A 131 -7.05 -5.24 6.39
C GLU A 131 -7.97 -5.24 5.17
N MET A 132 -7.45 -4.79 4.03
CA MET A 132 -8.13 -4.77 2.75
C MET A 132 -7.17 -5.30 1.68
N GLU A 133 -7.62 -6.26 0.87
CA GLU A 133 -6.85 -6.75 -0.27
C GLU A 133 -7.51 -6.26 -1.56
N LEU A 134 -6.76 -5.55 -2.40
CA LEU A 134 -7.21 -5.05 -3.70
C LEU A 134 -6.45 -5.77 -4.83
N PRO A 135 -7.15 -6.41 -5.79
CA PRO A 135 -6.49 -6.95 -6.96
C PRO A 135 -6.02 -5.81 -7.88
N VAL A 136 -4.74 -5.82 -8.23
CA VAL A 136 -4.18 -4.93 -9.24
C VAL A 136 -4.48 -5.57 -10.60
N GLY A 137 -5.45 -5.02 -11.34
CA GLY A 137 -6.07 -5.65 -12.51
C GLY A 137 -5.24 -5.68 -13.80
N GLY A 138 -3.99 -6.12 -13.77
CA GLY A 138 -3.16 -6.26 -14.98
C GLY A 138 -2.97 -7.71 -15.42
N GLU A 139 -3.18 -8.03 -16.71
CA GLU A 139 -2.89 -9.36 -17.27
C GLU A 139 -1.42 -9.80 -17.05
N ALA A 140 -0.51 -8.84 -16.95
CA ALA A 140 0.93 -9.06 -16.69
C ALA A 140 1.31 -9.00 -15.20
N GLN A 141 0.40 -8.55 -14.34
CA GLN A 141 0.61 -8.24 -12.93
C GLN A 141 -0.55 -8.80 -12.08
N PRO A 142 -0.62 -10.12 -11.86
CA PRO A 142 -1.63 -10.71 -10.98
C PRO A 142 -1.23 -10.50 -9.51
N PHE A 143 -1.14 -9.25 -9.09
CA PHE A 143 -0.76 -8.87 -7.73
C PHE A 143 -1.99 -8.50 -6.91
N LEU A 144 -1.96 -8.88 -5.63
CA LEU A 144 -2.87 -8.43 -4.61
C LEU A 144 -2.13 -7.38 -3.78
N LEU A 145 -2.67 -6.17 -3.77
CA LEU A 145 -2.22 -5.09 -2.90
C LEU A 145 -2.99 -5.22 -1.58
N GLY A 146 -2.33 -5.71 -0.54
CA GLY A 146 -2.82 -5.67 0.82
C GLY A 146 -2.55 -4.30 1.43
N VAL A 147 -3.58 -3.65 1.95
CA VAL A 147 -3.49 -2.44 2.76
C VAL A 147 -3.97 -2.82 4.14
N ALA A 148 -3.18 -2.55 5.17
CA ALA A 148 -3.61 -2.71 6.55
C ALA A 148 -3.37 -1.42 7.34
N LYS A 149 -4.27 -1.10 8.27
CA LYS A 149 -4.12 -0.01 9.22
C LYS A 149 -4.39 -0.55 10.61
N GLU A 150 -3.47 -0.29 11.53
CA GLU A 150 -3.72 -0.53 12.95
C GLU A 150 -4.50 0.66 13.50
N VAL A 151 -5.69 0.40 14.03
CA VAL A 151 -6.48 1.43 14.71
C VAL A 151 -6.15 1.36 16.18
N ARG A 152 -5.62 2.48 16.68
CA ARG A 152 -5.17 2.63 18.06
C ARG A 152 -6.17 3.45 18.86
N THR A 153 -6.04 3.33 20.18
CA THR A 153 -6.79 4.18 21.13
C THR A 153 -6.52 5.67 20.92
N ALA A 154 -5.31 6.03 20.46
CA ALA A 154 -4.96 7.41 20.14
C ALA A 154 -5.71 7.97 18.91
N ASP A 155 -6.11 7.11 17.96
CA ASP A 155 -6.86 7.53 16.77
C ASP A 155 -8.32 7.84 17.09
N LEU A 156 -8.84 7.25 18.16
CA LEU A 156 -10.13 7.62 18.70
C LEU A 156 -9.91 8.93 19.45
N HIS A 157 -10.52 10.02 18.96
CA HIS A 157 -10.53 11.34 19.59
C HIS A 157 -11.32 11.34 20.94
N ILE A 158 -11.08 10.35 21.79
CA ILE A 158 -11.72 10.10 23.08
C ILE A 158 -11.53 11.31 23.99
N LEU A 159 -10.33 11.91 23.97
CA LEU A 159 -10.04 13.09 24.78
C LEU A 159 -10.96 14.28 24.41
N SER A 160 -11.15 14.52 23.11
CA SER A 160 -12.02 15.59 22.61
C SER A 160 -13.49 15.31 22.96
N LEU A 161 -13.94 14.06 22.79
CA LEU A 161 -15.29 13.64 23.19
C LEU A 161 -15.51 13.79 24.69
N LEU A 162 -14.51 13.42 25.51
CA LEU A 162 -14.58 13.50 26.96
C LEU A 162 -14.63 14.97 27.43
N LEU A 163 -13.87 15.86 26.81
CA LEU A 163 -13.95 17.30 27.07
C LEU A 163 -15.33 17.88 26.77
N VAL A 164 -15.93 17.52 25.64
CA VAL A 164 -17.30 17.95 25.28
C VAL A 164 -18.31 17.44 26.31
N ASN A 165 -18.21 16.17 26.71
CA ASN A 165 -19.10 15.60 27.72
C ASN A 165 -18.94 16.27 29.09
N ILE A 166 -17.70 16.58 29.52
CA ILE A 166 -17.46 17.33 30.76
C ILE A 166 -18.08 18.73 30.67
N ALA A 167 -17.90 19.44 29.55
CA ALA A 167 -18.48 20.78 29.38
C ALA A 167 -20.01 20.77 29.47
N ILE A 168 -20.66 19.78 28.84
CA ILE A 168 -22.11 19.58 28.93
C ILE A 168 -22.53 19.30 30.37
N LEU A 169 -21.81 18.43 31.08
CA LEU A 169 -22.12 18.09 32.47
C LEU A 169 -21.98 19.30 33.40
N VAL A 170 -20.94 20.11 33.23
CA VAL A 170 -20.75 21.36 33.99
C VAL A 170 -21.92 22.32 33.75
N LEU A 171 -22.34 22.51 32.50
CA LEU A 171 -23.50 23.34 32.15
C LEU A 171 -24.81 22.81 32.76
N PHE A 172 -25.01 21.49 32.76
CA PHE A 172 -26.20 20.88 33.33
C PHE A 172 -26.25 21.06 34.85
N VAL A 173 -25.10 20.87 35.52
CA VAL A 173 -24.98 21.07 36.96
C VAL A 173 -25.18 22.54 37.33
N SER A 174 -24.61 23.49 36.56
CA SER A 174 -24.80 24.92 36.83
C SER A 174 -26.26 25.34 36.67
N ALA A 175 -26.93 24.88 35.60
CA ALA A 175 -28.35 25.15 35.38
C ALA A 175 -29.23 24.52 36.48
N LEU A 176 -28.90 23.31 36.94
CA LEU A 176 -29.61 22.67 38.05
C LEU A 176 -29.42 23.43 39.37
N VAL A 177 -28.21 23.90 39.66
CA VAL A 177 -27.92 24.72 40.84
C VAL A 177 -28.70 26.04 40.79
N GLU A 178 -28.73 26.72 39.65
CA GLU A 178 -29.53 27.94 39.47
C GLU A 178 -31.03 27.68 39.66
N LEU A 179 -31.55 26.58 39.11
CA LEU A 179 -32.96 26.21 39.25
C LEU A 179 -33.32 25.89 40.71
N LEU A 180 -32.46 25.16 41.43
CA LEU A 180 -32.65 24.85 42.85
C LEU A 180 -32.53 26.12 43.72
N ALA A 181 -31.62 27.03 43.40
CA ALA A 181 -31.50 28.31 44.06
C ALA A 181 -32.76 29.18 43.83
N ALA A 182 -33.28 29.22 42.61
CA ALA A 182 -34.53 29.92 42.29
C ALA A 182 -35.74 29.32 43.04
N ALA A 183 -35.84 27.99 43.11
CA ALA A 183 -36.92 27.30 43.82
C ALA A 183 -36.83 27.46 45.36
N GLY A 184 -35.63 27.58 45.92
CA GLY A 184 -35.41 27.80 47.36
C GLY A 184 -35.75 29.21 47.83
N VAL A 185 -35.81 30.19 46.93
CA VAL A 185 -36.08 31.61 47.27
C VAL A 185 -37.57 31.89 47.45
N GLU A 186 -38.48 31.05 46.95
CA GLU A 186 -39.94 31.27 47.10
C GLU A 186 -40.51 30.81 48.47
N GLY A 187 -39.69 30.29 49.38
CA GLY A 187 -40.14 29.64 50.63
C GLY A 187 -40.23 30.50 51.90
N CYS A 188 -40.01 31.82 51.85
CA CYS A 188 -40.05 32.67 53.06
C CYS A 188 -41.11 33.78 52.98
N PRO A 189 -42.39 33.52 53.33
CA PRO A 189 -43.32 34.60 53.64
C PRO A 189 -42.89 35.23 54.97
N ALA A 190 -42.37 36.45 54.89
CA ALA A 190 -42.16 37.31 56.04
C ALA A 190 -43.50 37.51 56.77
N ALA A 191 -43.58 37.04 58.01
CA ALA A 191 -44.67 37.34 58.91
C ALA A 191 -44.66 38.85 59.22
N SER A 192 -45.57 39.61 58.62
CA SER A 192 -45.91 40.97 59.03
C SER A 192 -46.87 40.90 60.22
N GLY A 193 -46.48 41.52 61.33
CA GLY A 193 -47.29 41.68 62.54
C GLY A 193 -48.39 42.72 62.44
#